data_AF-A0A938IJN2-F1
#
_entry.id   AF-A0A938IJN2-F1
#
_cell.length_a   1.000
_cell.length_b   1.000
_cell.length_c   1.000
_cell.angle_alpha   90.00
_cell.angle_beta   90.00
_cell.angle_gamma   90.00
#
_symmetry.space_group_name_H-M   'P 1'
#
loop_
_entity.id
_entity.type
_entity.pdbx_description
1 polymer ?
#
loop_
_entity_poly.entity_id
_entity_poly.type
_entity_poly.pdbx_seq_one_letter_code
_entity_poly.pdbx_strand_id
1 'polypeptide(L)'
;MSRRAFPRLAAAWCAVLGASITPRRASAVEDASRASTSRDAYEDAVRELPLGELRSDVKTQLIEVVREPTLYRRLPVETIDCDPELYLLLVRYPEVVVNMWQLMGITKVRLERTAPYALDATDGAGTTSNIELVYGSRDKHIVYGTGYYEGPMFRRRINGRCVLLLRSGYESTEGGRSLVSNRLDVFVSLDNVGAEFVAKSLHPLVGKTADHNFAETTRFLAQISHQAEVNQPGMKRLVARLTNVDDSLRQRFGVVAESVGDRSATRVASKK
;
A
#
# COMPACT_ATOMS: atom_id res chain seq x y z
N MET A 1 -26.03 7.23 -17.26
CA MET A 1 -25.36 7.88 -16.11
C MET A 1 -26.05 7.45 -14.83
N SER A 2 -25.49 6.51 -14.08
CA SER A 2 -26.04 6.08 -12.78
C SER A 2 -25.01 6.43 -11.71
N ARG A 3 -25.29 7.50 -10.95
CA ARG A 3 -24.60 7.82 -9.70
C ARG A 3 -25.06 6.78 -8.68
N ARG A 4 -24.22 5.79 -8.36
CA ARG A 4 -24.50 4.87 -7.26
C ARG A 4 -23.70 5.30 -6.04
N ALA A 5 -24.43 5.50 -4.94
CA ALA A 5 -23.93 5.88 -3.64
C ALA A 5 -23.03 4.77 -3.06
N PHE A 6 -21.81 5.11 -2.68
CA PHE A 6 -20.90 4.26 -1.92
C PHE A 6 -21.41 4.14 -0.47
N PRO A 7 -21.55 2.93 0.10
CA PRO A 7 -21.98 2.74 1.47
C PRO A 7 -20.89 3.19 2.45
N ARG A 8 -21.31 3.91 3.48
CA ARG A 8 -20.52 4.40 4.61
C ARG A 8 -20.15 3.24 5.54
N LEU A 9 -18.92 2.70 5.48
CA LEU A 9 -18.32 1.93 6.57
C LEU A 9 -16.83 2.23 6.66
N ALA A 10 -16.39 2.37 7.90
CA ALA A 10 -15.23 3.11 8.32
C ALA A 10 -13.91 2.31 8.41
N ALA A 11 -12.84 3.08 8.65
CA ALA A 11 -11.52 2.74 9.15
C ALA A 11 -10.44 2.58 8.06
N ALA A 12 -9.73 3.68 7.79
CA ALA A 12 -8.41 3.64 7.18
C ALA A 12 -7.45 2.83 8.02
N TRP A 13 -6.82 1.90 7.33
CA TRP A 13 -5.57 1.32 7.76
C TRP A 13 -4.63 1.61 6.59
N CYS A 14 -4.10 2.84 6.63
CA CYS A 14 -3.13 3.48 5.72
C CYS A 14 -3.51 3.71 4.24
N ALA A 15 -4.79 4.01 3.96
CA ALA A 15 -5.32 4.39 2.64
C ALA A 15 -5.15 3.28 1.58
N VAL A 16 -6.22 2.72 1.02
CA VAL A 16 -6.94 3.20 -0.17
C VAL A 16 -8.11 2.26 -0.40
N LEU A 17 -9.30 2.76 -0.70
CA LEU A 17 -10.55 1.98 -0.77
C LEU A 17 -11.22 2.04 -2.15
N GLY A 18 -11.58 0.87 -2.70
CA GLY A 18 -12.92 0.62 -3.25
C GLY A 18 -13.12 0.42 -4.76
N ALA A 19 -13.36 -0.83 -5.20
CA ALA A 19 -14.47 -1.29 -6.08
C ALA A 19 -14.32 -2.78 -6.48
N SER A 20 -15.38 -3.58 -6.30
CA SER A 20 -15.40 -5.05 -6.30
C SER A 20 -15.47 -5.72 -7.69
N ILE A 21 -14.76 -6.83 -7.90
CA ILE A 21 -15.05 -7.86 -8.93
C ILE A 21 -14.89 -9.27 -8.32
N THR A 22 -15.82 -10.16 -8.65
CA THR A 22 -16.02 -11.52 -8.10
C THR A 22 -14.91 -12.53 -8.42
N PRO A 23 -14.57 -13.49 -7.52
CA PRO A 23 -13.46 -14.41 -7.70
C PRO A 23 -13.82 -15.74 -8.39
N ARG A 24 -12.83 -16.34 -9.06
CA ARG A 24 -12.79 -17.72 -9.57
C ARG A 24 -11.67 -18.49 -8.82
N ARG A 25 -11.91 -19.75 -8.43
CA ARG A 25 -11.01 -20.64 -7.65
C ARG A 25 -9.87 -21.27 -8.49
N ALA A 26 -8.68 -21.54 -7.91
CA ALA A 26 -7.83 -22.75 -8.18
C ALA A 26 -6.46 -22.90 -7.43
N SER A 27 -6.30 -24.02 -6.67
CA SER A 27 -5.12 -24.89 -6.37
C SER A 27 -3.91 -24.49 -5.46
N ALA A 28 -3.38 -25.45 -4.69
CA ALA A 28 -2.46 -25.43 -3.53
C ALA A 28 -1.18 -24.53 -3.49
N VAL A 29 -0.65 -24.02 -4.61
CA VAL A 29 0.26 -22.83 -4.55
C VAL A 29 -0.52 -21.59 -4.04
N GLU A 30 -1.85 -21.64 -4.16
CA GLU A 30 -2.84 -20.79 -3.49
C GLU A 30 -2.62 -20.66 -1.99
N ASP A 31 -2.13 -21.70 -1.30
CA ASP A 31 -2.20 -21.68 0.16
C ASP A 31 -1.15 -20.74 0.77
N ALA A 32 0.04 -20.72 0.18
CA ALA A 32 1.04 -19.70 0.49
C ALA A 32 0.60 -18.34 -0.03
N SER A 33 -0.01 -18.23 -1.22
CA SER A 33 -0.38 -16.94 -1.82
C SER A 33 -1.65 -16.30 -1.24
N ARG A 34 -2.41 -17.02 -0.41
CA ARG A 34 -3.62 -16.55 0.25
C ARG A 34 -3.36 -15.55 1.37
N ALA A 35 -4.41 -14.82 1.71
CA ALA A 35 -4.45 -14.06 2.95
C ALA A 35 -4.45 -15.02 4.15
N SER A 36 -3.77 -14.64 5.23
CA SER A 36 -3.67 -15.46 6.44
C SER A 36 -3.71 -14.61 7.71
N THR A 37 -4.20 -15.21 8.78
CA THR A 37 -4.12 -14.71 10.16
C THR A 37 -3.50 -15.76 11.08
N SER A 38 -2.88 -16.80 10.52
CA SER A 38 -2.32 -17.93 11.26
C SER A 38 -1.10 -17.51 12.09
N ARG A 39 -0.85 -18.27 13.16
CA ARG A 39 0.32 -18.08 14.02
C ARG A 39 1.62 -18.24 13.24
N ASP A 40 1.72 -19.25 12.39
CA ASP A 40 2.90 -19.49 11.55
C ASP A 40 3.19 -18.30 10.63
N ALA A 41 2.16 -17.78 9.95
CA ALA A 41 2.32 -16.61 9.10
C ALA A 41 2.81 -15.40 9.91
N TYR A 42 2.26 -15.20 11.11
CA TYR A 42 2.69 -14.15 12.02
C TYR A 42 4.16 -14.30 12.42
N GLU A 43 4.58 -15.50 12.84
CA GLU A 43 5.96 -15.76 13.26
C GLU A 43 6.95 -15.61 12.11
N ASP A 44 6.58 -16.05 10.90
CA ASP A 44 7.34 -15.77 9.69
C ASP A 44 7.53 -14.27 9.47
N ALA A 45 6.46 -13.49 9.55
CA ALA A 45 6.52 -12.04 9.31
C ALA A 45 7.39 -11.33 10.36
N VAL A 46 7.32 -11.75 11.62
CA VAL A 46 8.16 -11.19 12.70
C VAL A 46 9.64 -11.52 12.47
N ARG A 47 9.98 -12.73 12.00
CA ARG A 47 11.38 -13.11 11.69
C ARG A 47 11.99 -12.30 10.54
N GLU A 48 11.16 -11.80 9.63
CA GLU A 48 11.60 -11.00 8.47
C GLU A 48 11.88 -9.52 8.80
N LEU A 49 11.57 -9.07 10.03
CA LEU A 49 11.87 -7.71 10.46
C LEU A 49 13.38 -7.56 10.71
N PRO A 50 14.07 -6.61 10.05
CA PRO A 50 15.50 -6.38 10.19
C PRO A 50 15.80 -5.57 11.47
N LEU A 51 15.34 -6.06 12.64
CA LEU A 51 15.42 -5.33 13.92
C LEU A 51 16.85 -4.97 14.34
N GLY A 52 17.87 -5.63 13.78
CA GLY A 52 19.28 -5.31 13.99
C GLY A 52 19.78 -4.10 13.18
N GLU A 53 19.10 -3.73 12.10
CA GLU A 53 19.45 -2.61 11.22
C GLU A 53 18.73 -1.31 11.61
N LEU A 54 17.75 -1.40 12.52
CA LEU A 54 16.95 -0.26 12.94
C LEU A 54 17.64 0.52 14.06
N ARG A 55 17.39 1.83 14.10
CA ARG A 55 17.71 2.65 15.27
C ARG A 55 16.99 2.10 16.52
N SER A 56 17.58 2.29 17.69
CA SER A 56 17.07 1.73 18.95
C SER A 56 15.68 2.22 19.34
N ASP A 57 15.36 3.48 19.05
CA ASP A 57 14.05 4.09 19.28
C ASP A 57 12.98 3.43 18.39
N VAL A 58 13.24 3.35 17.09
CA VAL A 58 12.37 2.71 16.10
C VAL A 58 12.18 1.23 16.42
N LYS A 59 13.25 0.51 16.76
CA LYS A 59 13.20 -0.89 17.15
C LYS A 59 12.23 -1.11 18.32
N THR A 60 12.31 -0.26 19.34
CA THR A 60 11.42 -0.33 20.51
C THR A 60 9.96 -0.12 20.09
N GLN A 61 9.68 0.91 19.30
CA GLN A 61 8.34 1.20 18.79
C GLN A 61 7.74 0.04 17.97
N LEU A 62 8.54 -0.60 17.12
CA LEU A 62 8.10 -1.73 16.32
C LEU A 62 7.78 -2.92 17.21
N ILE A 63 8.68 -3.26 18.16
CA ILE A 63 8.49 -4.39 19.08
C ILE A 63 7.20 -4.25 19.89
N GLU A 64 6.88 -3.03 20.36
CA GLU A 64 5.62 -2.78 21.09
C GLU A 64 4.37 -3.14 20.28
N VAL A 65 4.40 -2.96 18.96
CA VAL A 65 3.26 -3.29 18.08
C VAL A 65 3.28 -4.76 17.68
N VAL A 66 4.44 -5.27 17.25
CA VAL A 66 4.51 -6.59 16.62
C VAL A 66 4.53 -7.74 17.62
N ARG A 67 4.89 -7.53 18.90
CA ARG A 67 4.99 -8.61 19.90
C ARG A 67 3.64 -9.20 20.29
N GLU A 68 2.64 -8.33 20.49
CA GLU A 68 1.28 -8.69 20.90
C GLU A 68 0.27 -7.78 20.18
N PRO A 69 0.14 -7.91 18.84
CA PRO A 69 -0.78 -7.06 18.10
C PRO A 69 -2.23 -7.43 18.45
N THR A 70 -3.09 -6.42 18.55
CA THR A 70 -4.54 -6.60 18.59
C THR A 70 -5.06 -7.29 17.32
N LEU A 71 -4.47 -6.97 16.17
CA LEU A 71 -4.78 -7.55 14.87
C LEU A 71 -3.50 -7.88 14.11
N TYR A 72 -3.42 -9.10 13.60
CA TYR A 72 -2.47 -9.48 12.57
C TYR A 72 -3.20 -9.92 11.29
N ARG A 73 -2.68 -9.49 10.13
CA ARG A 73 -3.11 -9.98 8.83
C ARG A 73 -1.96 -10.01 7.84
N ARG A 74 -1.74 -11.17 7.22
CA ARG A 74 -1.02 -11.32 5.96
C ARG A 74 -1.99 -11.18 4.80
N LEU A 75 -1.75 -10.22 3.91
CA LEU A 75 -2.53 -10.02 2.68
C LEU A 75 -2.10 -11.01 1.59
N PRO A 76 -2.91 -11.28 0.55
CA PRO A 76 -2.55 -12.16 -0.55
C PRO A 76 -1.28 -11.71 -1.29
N VAL A 77 -0.61 -12.61 -2.02
CA VAL A 77 0.45 -12.20 -2.96
C VAL A 77 -0.20 -11.57 -4.18
N GLU A 78 0.29 -10.40 -4.56
CA GLU A 78 -0.09 -9.75 -5.81
C GLU A 78 1.13 -9.62 -6.71
N THR A 79 1.07 -10.25 -7.89
CA THR A 79 2.12 -10.14 -8.91
C THR A 79 1.62 -9.28 -10.06
N ILE A 80 2.40 -8.24 -10.40
CA ILE A 80 2.03 -7.26 -11.41
C ILE A 80 3.14 -7.08 -12.45
N ASP A 81 2.77 -6.84 -13.70
CA ASP A 81 3.68 -6.35 -14.75
C ASP A 81 3.92 -4.86 -14.50
N CYS A 82 5.09 -4.53 -13.97
CA CYS A 82 5.41 -3.19 -13.51
C CYS A 82 6.91 -2.95 -13.58
N ASP A 83 7.30 -1.78 -14.09
CA ASP A 83 8.70 -1.37 -14.12
C ASP A 83 9.25 -1.22 -12.68
N PRO A 84 10.40 -1.85 -12.34
CA PRO A 84 10.90 -1.88 -10.97
C PRO A 84 11.25 -0.51 -10.39
N GLU A 85 11.73 0.41 -11.22
CA GLU A 85 12.14 1.75 -10.78
C GLU A 85 10.91 2.61 -10.48
N LEU A 86 9.92 2.57 -11.37
CA LEU A 86 8.64 3.22 -11.18
C LEU A 86 7.90 2.67 -9.96
N TYR A 87 7.84 1.35 -9.82
CA TYR A 87 7.26 0.68 -8.66
C TYR A 87 7.89 1.19 -7.35
N LEU A 88 9.22 1.18 -7.27
CA LEU A 88 9.94 1.58 -6.05
C LEU A 88 9.69 3.05 -5.69
N LEU A 89 9.60 3.92 -6.69
CA LEU A 89 9.23 5.33 -6.48
C LEU A 89 7.83 5.42 -5.89
N LEU A 90 6.83 4.77 -6.48
CA LEU A 90 5.44 4.87 -6.03
C LEU A 90 5.22 4.27 -4.63
N VAL A 91 5.97 3.23 -4.26
CA VAL A 91 5.96 2.68 -2.89
C VAL A 91 6.52 3.67 -1.87
N ARG A 92 7.61 4.37 -2.20
CA ARG A 92 8.28 5.32 -1.27
C ARG A 92 7.61 6.69 -1.22
N TYR A 93 6.86 7.04 -2.27
CA TYR A 93 6.15 8.29 -2.41
C TYR A 93 4.65 8.06 -2.68
N PRO A 94 3.92 7.46 -1.73
CA PRO A 94 2.51 7.10 -1.90
C PRO A 94 1.59 8.30 -2.14
N GLU A 95 2.01 9.51 -1.76
CA GLU A 95 1.29 10.76 -2.06
C GLU A 95 1.14 11.01 -3.56
N VAL A 96 2.05 10.50 -4.40
CA VAL A 96 1.93 10.56 -5.87
C VAL A 96 0.71 9.75 -6.33
N VAL A 97 0.56 8.52 -5.82
CA VAL A 97 -0.56 7.64 -6.13
C VAL A 97 -1.88 8.24 -5.63
N VAL A 98 -1.88 8.75 -4.40
CA VAL A 98 -3.05 9.41 -3.81
C VAL A 98 -3.46 10.65 -4.61
N ASN A 99 -2.52 11.46 -5.06
CA ASN A 99 -2.85 12.63 -5.86
C ASN A 99 -3.42 12.26 -7.23
N MET A 100 -3.02 11.15 -7.85
CA MET A 100 -3.66 10.63 -9.07
C MET A 100 -5.12 10.25 -8.82
N TRP A 101 -5.43 9.54 -7.73
CA TRP A 101 -6.81 9.20 -7.38
C TRP A 101 -7.66 10.43 -7.07
N GLN A 102 -7.07 11.47 -6.47
CA GLN A 102 -7.75 12.76 -6.26
C GLN A 102 -8.10 13.40 -7.60
N LEU A 103 -7.19 13.40 -8.59
CA LEU A 103 -7.46 13.89 -9.94
C LEU A 103 -8.57 13.10 -10.65
N MET A 104 -8.72 11.81 -10.34
CA MET A 104 -9.80 10.96 -10.84
C MET A 104 -11.13 11.16 -10.08
N GLY A 105 -11.12 11.84 -8.93
CA GLY A 105 -12.29 12.05 -8.09
C GLY A 105 -12.76 10.78 -7.36
N ILE A 106 -11.89 9.78 -7.20
CA ILE A 106 -12.25 8.47 -6.63
C ILE A 106 -11.82 8.29 -5.17
N THR A 107 -11.12 9.26 -4.58
CA THR A 107 -10.67 9.17 -3.19
C THR A 107 -10.95 10.44 -2.40
N LYS A 108 -11.16 10.27 -1.10
CA LYS A 108 -11.13 11.34 -0.09
C LYS A 108 -9.84 11.34 0.71
N VAL A 109 -8.97 10.35 0.48
CA VAL A 109 -7.68 10.25 1.15
C VAL A 109 -6.86 11.50 0.85
N ARG A 110 -6.20 12.01 1.89
CA ARG A 110 -5.18 13.05 1.77
C ARG A 110 -3.92 12.56 2.47
N LEU A 111 -2.79 12.75 1.79
CA LEU A 111 -1.47 12.57 2.33
C LEU A 111 -0.73 13.89 2.21
N GLU A 112 -0.04 14.29 3.27
CA GLU A 112 0.81 15.48 3.31
C GLU A 112 2.18 15.06 3.85
N ARG A 113 3.24 15.25 3.07
CA ARG A 113 4.59 14.90 3.50
C ARG A 113 5.10 15.96 4.45
N THR A 114 5.30 15.59 5.71
CA THR A 114 5.74 16.49 6.79
C THR A 114 7.23 16.38 7.09
N ALA A 115 7.87 15.27 6.69
CA ALA A 115 9.31 15.07 6.75
C ALA A 115 9.78 14.16 5.60
N PRO A 116 11.09 13.99 5.37
CA PRO A 116 11.59 13.15 4.26
C PRO A 116 11.01 11.74 4.21
N TYR A 117 10.64 11.16 5.35
CA TYR A 117 10.05 9.82 5.45
C TYR A 117 8.70 9.78 6.16
N ALA A 118 8.16 10.92 6.59
CA ALA A 118 6.91 10.99 7.36
C ALA A 118 5.80 11.72 6.58
N LEU A 119 4.59 11.20 6.69
CA LEU A 119 3.39 11.76 6.10
C LEU A 119 2.26 11.82 7.13
N ASP A 120 1.54 12.92 7.14
CA ASP A 120 0.22 12.97 7.76
C ASP A 120 -0.83 12.48 6.76
N ALA A 121 -1.79 11.71 7.26
CA ALA A 121 -2.77 11.00 6.47
C ALA A 121 -4.17 11.12 7.07
N THR A 122 -5.15 11.38 6.20
CA THR A 122 -6.58 11.30 6.54
C THR A 122 -7.32 10.51 5.48
N ASP A 123 -8.35 9.76 5.87
CA ASP A 123 -9.13 8.93 4.95
C ASP A 123 -10.47 9.55 4.51
N GLY A 124 -10.87 10.66 5.15
CA GLY A 124 -12.18 11.27 4.96
C GLY A 124 -13.36 10.43 5.48
N ALA A 125 -13.09 9.40 6.29
CA ALA A 125 -14.06 8.51 6.93
C ALA A 125 -13.89 8.40 8.46
N GLY A 126 -12.92 9.11 9.03
CA GLY A 126 -12.74 9.30 10.48
C GLY A 126 -11.35 8.92 10.99
N THR A 127 -10.50 8.34 10.16
CA THR A 127 -9.11 8.06 10.56
C THR A 127 -8.21 9.24 10.24
N THR A 128 -7.38 9.58 11.23
CA THR A 128 -6.23 10.49 11.09
C THR A 128 -5.00 9.77 11.61
N SER A 129 -3.90 9.81 10.86
CA SER A 129 -2.67 9.12 11.23
C SER A 129 -1.44 9.87 10.75
N ASN A 130 -0.34 9.69 11.48
CA ASN A 130 1.00 9.95 10.99
C ASN A 130 1.65 8.61 10.61
N ILE A 131 2.27 8.53 9.44
CA ILE A 131 2.97 7.34 8.95
C ILE A 131 4.42 7.69 8.62
N GLU A 132 5.34 6.80 8.93
CA GLU A 132 6.76 6.97 8.70
C GLU A 132 7.36 5.72 8.04
N LEU A 133 8.10 5.90 6.94
CA LEU A 133 8.93 4.86 6.35
C LEU A 133 10.20 4.69 7.20
N VAL A 134 10.18 3.72 8.10
CA VAL A 134 11.25 3.50 9.08
C VAL A 134 12.36 2.57 8.59
N TYR A 135 12.10 1.79 7.54
CA TYR A 135 13.09 0.97 6.83
C TYR A 135 12.72 0.87 5.36
N GLY A 136 13.73 0.90 4.47
CA GLY A 136 13.51 0.76 3.04
C GLY A 136 14.74 0.25 2.30
N SER A 137 14.69 -0.98 1.82
CA SER A 137 15.59 -1.54 0.82
C SER A 137 14.91 -1.53 -0.56
N ARG A 138 15.46 -2.28 -1.52
CA ARG A 138 14.83 -2.53 -2.83
C ARG A 138 13.59 -3.41 -2.70
N ASP A 139 13.65 -4.41 -1.86
CA ASP A 139 12.72 -5.54 -1.75
C ASP A 139 11.92 -5.54 -0.44
N LYS A 140 12.19 -4.61 0.48
CA LYS A 140 11.58 -4.59 1.81
C LYS A 140 11.38 -3.17 2.31
N HIS A 141 10.16 -2.86 2.72
CA HIS A 141 9.78 -1.57 3.28
C HIS A 141 8.98 -1.78 4.55
N ILE A 142 9.33 -1.02 5.59
CA ILE A 142 8.60 -1.03 6.85
C ILE A 142 8.06 0.36 7.10
N VAL A 143 6.74 0.44 7.25
CA VAL A 143 6.04 1.67 7.62
C VAL A 143 5.52 1.51 9.03
N TYR A 144 5.89 2.44 9.90
CA TYR A 144 5.30 2.59 11.22
C TYR A 144 4.22 3.67 11.15
N GLY A 145 3.07 3.43 11.75
CA GLY A 145 1.99 4.40 11.79
C GLY A 145 1.45 4.58 13.20
N THR A 146 1.09 5.81 13.53
CA THR A 146 0.32 6.14 14.72
C THR A 146 -0.91 6.93 14.31
N GLY A 147 -1.99 6.81 15.05
CA GLY A 147 -3.17 7.57 14.71
C GLY A 147 -4.37 7.23 15.55
N TYR A 148 -5.51 7.67 15.07
CA TYR A 148 -6.76 7.42 15.71
C TYR A 148 -7.90 7.36 14.71
N TYR A 149 -8.97 6.70 15.14
CA TYR A 149 -10.25 6.74 14.49
C TYR A 149 -11.25 7.50 15.37
N GLU A 150 -11.93 8.47 14.77
CA GLU A 150 -13.07 9.16 15.35
C GLU A 150 -14.15 9.35 14.28
N GLY A 151 -15.28 8.68 14.46
CA GLY A 151 -16.34 8.68 13.46
C GLY A 151 -17.53 7.81 13.88
N PRO A 152 -18.58 7.73 13.04
CA PRO A 152 -19.89 7.20 13.44
C PRO A 152 -19.87 5.71 13.84
N MET A 153 -18.82 4.97 13.51
CA MET A 153 -18.68 3.56 13.89
C MET A 153 -18.46 3.39 15.40
N PHE A 154 -17.80 4.35 16.07
CA PHE A 154 -17.49 4.27 17.50
C PHE A 154 -17.80 5.57 18.21
N ARG A 155 -18.41 5.47 19.40
CA ARG A 155 -18.76 6.63 20.23
C ARG A 155 -17.56 7.31 20.88
N ARG A 156 -16.42 6.63 20.95
CA ARG A 156 -15.17 7.13 21.53
C ARG A 156 -14.07 7.01 20.51
N ARG A 157 -13.13 7.96 20.58
CA ARG A 157 -11.89 7.91 19.82
C ARG A 157 -11.12 6.63 20.15
N ILE A 158 -10.69 5.92 19.12
CA ILE A 158 -9.83 4.74 19.24
C ILE A 158 -8.45 5.15 18.76
N ASN A 159 -7.45 5.11 19.64
CA ASN A 159 -6.06 5.32 19.24
C ASN A 159 -5.44 3.98 18.84
N GLY A 160 -4.49 4.03 17.92
CA GLY A 160 -3.83 2.83 17.44
C GLY A 160 -2.46 3.11 16.84
N ARG A 161 -1.69 2.03 16.75
CA ARG A 161 -0.35 1.97 16.17
C ARG A 161 -0.29 0.80 15.20
N CYS A 162 0.29 1.00 14.03
CA CYS A 162 0.46 -0.05 13.04
C CYS A 162 1.92 -0.21 12.59
N VAL A 163 2.26 -1.43 12.23
CA VAL A 163 3.48 -1.77 11.48
C VAL A 163 3.05 -2.48 10.21
N LEU A 164 3.50 -1.97 9.08
CA LEU A 164 3.32 -2.56 7.76
C LEU A 164 4.67 -3.08 7.28
N LEU A 165 4.75 -4.36 6.96
CA LEU A 165 5.92 -4.97 6.33
C LEU A 165 5.56 -5.33 4.89
N LEU A 166 6.03 -4.52 3.94
CA LEU A 166 5.93 -4.81 2.52
C LEU A 166 7.20 -5.52 2.06
N ARG A 167 7.02 -6.66 1.38
CA ARG A 167 8.07 -7.41 0.72
C ARG A 167 7.78 -7.48 -0.78
N SER A 168 8.81 -7.27 -1.59
CA SER A 168 8.70 -7.17 -3.04
C SER A 168 9.73 -8.06 -3.73
N GLY A 169 9.28 -8.98 -4.58
CA GLY A 169 10.15 -9.77 -5.46
C GLY A 169 10.18 -9.17 -6.86
N TYR A 170 11.31 -9.32 -7.56
CA TYR A 170 11.50 -8.79 -8.91
C TYR A 170 12.00 -9.89 -9.83
N GLU A 171 11.24 -10.16 -10.90
CA GLU A 171 11.58 -11.19 -11.89
C GLU A 171 11.54 -10.58 -13.29
N SER A 172 12.43 -11.04 -14.16
CA SER A 172 12.39 -10.68 -15.59
C SER A 172 11.77 -11.82 -16.38
N THR A 173 10.76 -11.51 -17.17
CA THR A 173 10.16 -12.45 -18.13
C THR A 173 11.08 -12.66 -19.33
N GLU A 174 10.92 -13.79 -20.04
CA GLU A 174 11.62 -14.05 -21.31
C GLU A 174 11.42 -12.93 -22.34
N GLY A 175 10.29 -12.20 -22.25
CA GLY A 175 9.97 -11.07 -23.10
C GLY A 175 10.64 -9.74 -22.71
N GLY A 176 11.50 -9.72 -21.70
CA GLY A 176 12.17 -8.51 -21.18
C GLY A 176 11.27 -7.56 -20.38
N ARG A 177 10.06 -8.03 -19.99
CA ARG A 177 9.21 -7.31 -19.03
C ARG A 177 9.54 -7.71 -17.60
N SER A 178 9.28 -6.83 -16.65
CA SER A 178 9.50 -7.09 -15.23
C SER A 178 8.20 -7.41 -14.52
N LEU A 179 8.21 -8.50 -13.76
CA LEU A 179 7.16 -8.83 -12.81
C LEU A 179 7.60 -8.43 -11.41
N VAL A 180 6.69 -7.77 -10.69
CA VAL A 180 6.87 -7.41 -9.28
C VAL A 180 5.86 -8.19 -8.45
N SER A 181 6.32 -9.10 -7.61
CA SER A 181 5.49 -9.79 -6.62
C SER A 181 5.47 -8.98 -5.32
N ASN A 182 4.31 -8.92 -4.67
CA ASN A 182 4.10 -8.09 -3.49
C ASN A 182 3.49 -8.92 -2.37
N ARG A 183 4.01 -8.77 -1.15
CA ARG A 183 3.41 -9.31 0.05
C ARG A 183 3.38 -8.26 1.15
N LEU A 184 2.21 -8.04 1.74
CA LEU A 184 2.06 -7.10 2.85
C LEU A 184 1.58 -7.82 4.11
N ASP A 185 2.32 -7.65 5.20
CA ASP A 185 1.95 -8.08 6.54
C ASP A 185 1.60 -6.84 7.37
N VAL A 186 0.47 -6.91 8.08
CA VAL A 186 -0.12 -5.80 8.83
C VAL A 186 -0.25 -6.21 10.29
N PHE A 187 0.42 -5.48 11.17
CA PHE A 187 0.34 -5.63 12.62
C PHE A 187 -0.26 -4.36 13.20
N VAL A 188 -1.29 -4.48 14.03
CA VAL A 188 -1.87 -3.31 14.69
C VAL A 188 -2.15 -3.55 16.15
N SER A 189 -1.81 -2.55 16.94
CA SER A 189 -2.13 -2.42 18.36
C SER A 189 -3.14 -1.29 18.54
N LEU A 190 -4.28 -1.58 19.17
CA LEU A 190 -5.32 -0.61 19.49
C LEU A 190 -5.37 -0.38 21.00
N ASP A 191 -5.39 0.89 21.41
CA ASP A 191 -5.48 1.25 22.82
C ASP A 191 -6.94 1.23 23.28
N ASN A 192 -7.18 0.82 24.52
CA ASN A 192 -8.46 0.98 25.24
C ASN A 192 -9.68 0.32 24.58
N VAL A 193 -9.49 -0.69 23.73
CA VAL A 193 -10.59 -1.50 23.20
C VAL A 193 -10.52 -2.88 23.84
N GLY A 194 -11.62 -3.34 24.44
CA GLY A 194 -11.70 -4.71 24.94
C GLY A 194 -11.40 -5.69 23.81
N ALA A 195 -10.35 -6.52 23.97
CA ALA A 195 -9.84 -7.42 22.93
C ALA A 195 -10.94 -8.33 22.34
N GLU A 196 -11.91 -8.71 23.16
CA GLU A 196 -13.04 -9.55 22.79
C GLU A 196 -14.01 -8.88 21.80
N PHE A 197 -14.12 -7.55 21.81
CA PHE A 197 -14.98 -6.78 20.92
C PHE A 197 -14.36 -6.56 19.53
N VAL A 198 -13.06 -6.29 19.47
CA VAL A 198 -12.32 -6.15 18.20
C VAL A 198 -12.30 -7.47 17.44
N ALA A 199 -11.98 -8.56 18.14
CA ALA A 199 -11.88 -9.89 17.56
C ALA A 199 -13.21 -10.40 16.98
N LYS A 200 -14.34 -10.11 17.65
CA LYS A 200 -15.67 -10.61 17.24
C LYS A 200 -16.39 -9.72 16.22
N SER A 201 -16.13 -8.42 16.18
CA SER A 201 -16.94 -7.48 15.37
C SER A 201 -16.21 -6.89 14.15
N LEU A 202 -14.88 -6.82 14.14
CA LEU A 202 -14.13 -6.16 13.06
C LEU A 202 -13.34 -7.15 12.19
N HIS A 203 -12.84 -8.24 12.77
CA HIS A 203 -11.90 -9.15 12.12
C HIS A 203 -12.35 -9.69 10.73
N PRO A 204 -13.61 -10.15 10.53
CA PRO A 204 -14.01 -10.76 9.26
C PRO A 204 -14.23 -9.78 8.10
N LEU A 205 -14.70 -8.56 8.41
CA LEU A 205 -14.99 -7.54 7.41
C LEU A 205 -13.75 -6.73 7.06
N VAL A 206 -12.96 -6.35 8.07
CA VAL A 206 -11.71 -5.60 7.88
C VAL A 206 -10.70 -6.40 7.07
N GLY A 207 -10.61 -7.71 7.29
CA GLY A 207 -9.69 -8.56 6.54
C GLY A 207 -9.96 -8.58 5.03
N LYS A 208 -11.20 -8.86 4.61
CA LYS A 208 -11.53 -8.93 3.17
C LYS A 208 -11.42 -7.59 2.47
N THR A 209 -11.80 -6.51 3.15
CA THR A 209 -11.63 -5.16 2.60
C THR A 209 -10.15 -4.81 2.43
N ALA A 210 -9.30 -5.16 3.39
CA ALA A 210 -7.86 -4.95 3.27
C ALA A 210 -7.26 -5.74 2.09
N ASP A 211 -7.63 -7.01 1.91
CA ASP A 211 -7.19 -7.82 0.77
C ASP A 211 -7.54 -7.17 -0.57
N HIS A 212 -8.80 -6.77 -0.70
CA HIS A 212 -9.31 -6.16 -1.92
C HIS A 212 -8.60 -4.84 -2.22
N ASN A 213 -8.41 -4.00 -1.21
CA ASN A 213 -7.71 -2.73 -1.34
C ASN A 213 -6.26 -2.90 -1.77
N PHE A 214 -5.58 -3.91 -1.21
CA PHE A 214 -4.22 -4.24 -1.60
C PHE A 214 -4.14 -4.65 -3.07
N ALA A 215 -5.02 -5.57 -3.50
CA ALA A 215 -5.10 -6.03 -4.89
C ALA A 215 -5.45 -4.90 -5.89
N GLU A 216 -6.38 -3.99 -5.54
CA GLU A 216 -6.69 -2.84 -6.40
C GLU A 216 -5.53 -1.84 -6.45
N THR A 217 -4.85 -1.62 -5.33
CA THR A 217 -3.71 -0.70 -5.29
C THR A 217 -2.57 -1.21 -6.16
N THR A 218 -2.18 -2.49 -6.03
CA THR A 218 -1.13 -3.08 -6.85
C THR A 218 -1.51 -3.09 -8.33
N ARG A 219 -2.77 -3.40 -8.66
CA ARG A 219 -3.27 -3.30 -10.04
C ARG A 219 -3.19 -1.89 -10.58
N PHE A 220 -3.49 -0.88 -9.78
CA PHE A 220 -3.36 0.52 -10.19
C PHE A 220 -1.89 0.88 -10.48
N LEU A 221 -0.92 0.41 -9.69
CA LEU A 221 0.51 0.58 -9.99
C LEU A 221 0.87 -0.04 -11.35
N ALA A 222 0.36 -1.24 -11.64
CA ALA A 222 0.55 -1.90 -12.94
C ALA A 222 0.00 -1.05 -14.09
N GLN A 223 -1.17 -0.44 -13.90
CA GLN A 223 -1.79 0.45 -14.89
C GLN A 223 -0.95 1.70 -15.14
N ILE A 224 -0.39 2.33 -14.10
CA ILE A 224 0.51 3.48 -14.25
C ILE A 224 1.74 3.07 -15.06
N SER A 225 2.36 1.93 -14.71
CA SER A 225 3.51 1.42 -15.45
C SER A 225 3.18 1.17 -16.91
N HIS A 226 2.07 0.51 -17.18
CA HIS A 226 1.63 0.26 -18.55
C HIS A 226 1.37 1.57 -19.32
N GLN A 227 0.75 2.57 -18.71
CA GLN A 227 0.56 3.88 -19.35
C GLN A 227 1.87 4.62 -19.60
N ALA A 228 2.86 4.48 -18.72
CA ALA A 228 4.21 5.01 -18.94
C ALA A 228 4.90 4.35 -20.15
N GLU A 229 4.65 3.07 -20.39
CA GLU A 229 5.19 2.36 -21.56
C GLU A 229 4.56 2.81 -22.89
N VAL A 230 3.24 3.05 -22.92
CA VAL A 230 2.48 3.17 -24.18
C VAL A 230 1.94 4.58 -24.47
N ASN A 231 1.99 5.51 -23.50
CA ASN A 231 1.33 6.80 -23.59
C ASN A 231 2.14 7.94 -22.92
N GLN A 232 3.36 8.16 -23.40
CA GLN A 232 4.24 9.24 -22.90
C GLN A 232 3.56 10.64 -22.90
N PRO A 233 2.84 11.08 -23.95
CA PRO A 233 2.16 12.38 -23.92
C PRO A 233 1.07 12.46 -22.84
N GLY A 234 0.34 11.37 -22.61
CA GLY A 234 -0.65 11.26 -21.54
C GLY A 234 0.00 11.36 -20.16
N MET A 235 1.12 10.66 -19.96
CA MET A 235 1.87 10.72 -18.70
C MET A 235 2.44 12.12 -18.43
N LYS A 236 2.99 12.80 -19.44
CA LYS A 236 3.45 14.19 -19.28
C LYS A 236 2.32 15.13 -18.83
N ARG A 237 1.11 14.98 -19.41
CA ARG A 237 -0.07 15.73 -18.96
C ARG A 237 -0.52 15.35 -17.56
N LEU A 238 -0.45 14.07 -17.19
CA LEU A 238 -0.77 13.61 -15.83
C LEU A 238 0.19 14.25 -14.81
N VAL A 239 1.49 14.15 -15.04
CA VAL A 239 2.54 14.71 -14.19
C VAL A 239 2.30 16.21 -13.97
N ALA A 240 2.03 16.97 -15.03
CA ALA A 240 1.74 18.40 -14.95
C ALA A 240 0.51 18.76 -14.10
N ARG A 241 -0.42 17.82 -13.91
CA ARG A 241 -1.64 18.01 -13.10
C ARG A 241 -1.48 17.57 -11.65
N LEU A 242 -0.36 16.95 -11.26
CA LEU A 242 -0.11 16.58 -9.87
C LEU A 242 0.21 17.85 -9.07
N THR A 243 -0.77 18.37 -8.33
CA THR A 243 -0.64 19.61 -7.56
C THR A 243 -0.43 19.41 -6.07
N ASN A 244 -0.64 18.19 -5.55
CA ASN A 244 -0.54 17.90 -4.11
C ASN A 244 0.68 17.03 -3.80
N VAL A 245 1.78 17.30 -4.49
CA VAL A 245 3.11 16.71 -4.30
C VAL A 245 4.16 17.80 -4.50
N ASP A 246 5.31 17.67 -3.85
CA ASP A 246 6.42 18.60 -4.03
C ASP A 246 6.91 18.63 -5.50
N ASP A 247 7.37 19.80 -5.93
CA ASP A 247 7.81 20.01 -7.32
C ASP A 247 8.98 19.12 -7.72
N SER A 248 9.96 18.93 -6.83
CA SER A 248 11.11 18.05 -7.11
C SER A 248 10.68 16.59 -7.25
N LEU A 249 9.73 16.15 -6.40
CA LEU A 249 9.15 14.82 -6.48
C LEU A 249 8.34 14.63 -7.77
N ARG A 250 7.55 15.64 -8.16
CA ARG A 250 6.78 15.63 -9.41
C ARG A 250 7.69 15.49 -10.63
N GLN A 251 8.78 16.25 -10.69
CA GLN A 251 9.75 16.16 -11.78
C GLN A 251 10.44 14.79 -11.79
N ARG A 252 10.85 14.29 -10.62
CA ARG A 252 11.43 12.95 -10.49
C ARG A 252 10.49 11.86 -10.99
N PHE A 253 9.21 11.94 -10.63
CA PHE A 253 8.20 11.01 -11.14
C PHE A 253 8.08 11.10 -12.67
N GLY A 254 8.10 12.30 -13.24
CA GLY A 254 8.11 12.51 -14.69
C GLY A 254 9.30 11.86 -15.39
N VAL A 255 10.51 12.03 -14.87
CA VAL A 255 11.74 11.43 -15.41
C VAL A 255 11.69 9.90 -15.39
N VAL A 256 11.23 9.32 -14.27
CA VAL A 256 11.10 7.86 -14.16
C VAL A 256 10.05 7.36 -15.14
N ALA A 257 8.89 8.02 -15.25
CA ALA A 257 7.85 7.62 -16.20
C ALA A 257 8.31 7.71 -17.67
N GLU A 258 9.10 8.71 -18.03
CA GLU A 258 9.70 8.83 -19.37
C GLU A 258 10.69 7.69 -19.64
N SER A 259 11.55 7.39 -18.66
CA SER A 259 12.53 6.29 -18.74
C SER A 259 11.87 4.91 -18.94
N VAL A 260 10.69 4.69 -18.34
CA VAL A 260 9.89 3.47 -18.59
C VAL A 260 9.49 3.36 -20.06
N GLY A 261 9.03 4.46 -20.66
CA GLY A 261 8.68 4.51 -22.08
C GLY A 261 9.88 4.21 -22.99
N ASP A 262 11.05 4.78 -22.67
CA ASP A 262 12.29 4.57 -23.44
C ASP A 262 12.79 3.12 -23.35
N ARG A 263 12.73 2.51 -22.15
CA ARG A 263 13.01 1.08 -21.95
C ARG A 263 12.06 0.20 -22.76
N SER A 264 10.77 0.55 -22.78
CA SER A 264 9.76 -0.17 -23.57
C SER A 264 10.05 -0.08 -25.06
N ALA A 265 10.36 1.11 -25.59
CA ALA A 265 10.70 1.31 -26.99
C ALA A 265 11.94 0.51 -27.40
N THR A 266 12.98 0.50 -26.56
CA THR A 266 14.21 -0.28 -26.77
C THR A 266 13.92 -1.78 -26.84
N ARG A 267 13.13 -2.30 -25.90
CA ARG A 267 12.71 -3.70 -25.85
C ARG A 267 11.86 -4.13 -27.06
N VAL A 268 11.03 -3.23 -27.59
CA VAL A 268 10.27 -3.50 -28.81
C VAL A 268 11.18 -3.51 -30.04
N ALA A 269 12.15 -2.59 -30.09
CA ALA A 269 13.14 -2.54 -31.18
C ALA A 269 14.04 -3.79 -31.20
N SER A 270 14.46 -4.31 -30.04
CA SER A 270 15.32 -5.50 -29.95
C SER A 270 14.63 -6.82 -30.31
N LYS A 271 13.32 -6.82 -30.54
CA LYS A 271 12.53 -7.99 -30.98
C LYS A 271 12.30 -8.01 -32.49
N LYS A 272 12.65 -6.95 -33.21
CA LYS A 272 12.57 -6.86 -34.67
C LYS A 272 13.92 -7.20 -35.28
#